data_AF-A0A1V5IQ41-F1
#
_entry.id   AF-A0A1V5IQ41-F1
#
_cell.length_a   1.000
_cell.length_b   1.000
_cell.length_c   1.000
_cell.angle_alpha   90.00
_cell.angle_beta   90.00
_cell.angle_gamma   90.00
#
_symmetry.space_group_name_H-M   'P 1'
#
loop_
_entity.id
_entity.type
_entity.pdbx_description
1 polymer ?
#
loop_
_entity_poly.entity_id
_entity_poly.type
_entity_poly.pdbx_seq_one_letter_code
_entity_poly.pdbx_strand_id
1 'polypeptide(L)'
;MSVTSSWIRIRTGYDNLSYGICYGSKNNPTIKDYVVGPAEVDQSNNFHAKLIRVPFGTVYYRAFLIIGTTPYYGETKSFRREMRIGNPVDLGLSVKWASMNVGADYPADRGCYFAWGETEEKESVTWSNYKHADGSVVDLTKYNTNSTYGTVDDKTVLEAIDDAAYLLWGSDWRMPTVDEFRELYEKCEWVWTTQDGMNGFQVKSKVNDNSIFMPAAGYRYQAEAYSDGTLGVYWSSNLYKTYPYASLVCYFSSMAFYPDEWITRIYRFPVRPVSDK
;
A
#
# COMPACT_ATOMS: atom_id res chain seq x y z
N MET A 1 -7.98 10.07 10.61
CA MET A 1 -9.24 10.85 10.58
C MET A 1 -10.13 10.38 11.72
N SER A 2 -10.76 11.29 12.47
CA SER A 2 -11.69 10.96 13.56
C SER A 2 -13.12 11.21 13.11
N VAL A 3 -14.02 10.27 13.38
CA VAL A 3 -15.44 10.38 13.03
C VAL A 3 -16.26 10.24 14.30
N THR A 4 -17.21 11.15 14.51
CA THR A 4 -18.09 11.19 15.69
C THR A 4 -19.47 10.63 15.37
N SER A 5 -19.92 9.67 16.17
CA SER A 5 -21.31 9.23 16.21
C SER A 5 -22.01 9.92 17.39
N SER A 6 -22.91 10.85 17.13
CA SER A 6 -23.64 11.64 18.14
C SER A 6 -25.02 11.07 18.49
N TRP A 7 -25.35 9.82 18.10
CA TRP A 7 -26.75 9.36 18.10
C TRP A 7 -27.00 7.94 18.65
N ILE A 8 -26.01 7.22 19.19
CA ILE A 8 -26.33 5.98 19.90
C ILE A 8 -26.71 6.30 21.35
N ARG A 9 -28.01 6.37 21.64
CA ARG A 9 -28.52 6.29 23.02
C ARG A 9 -28.81 4.83 23.35
N ILE A 10 -27.90 4.17 24.07
CA ILE A 10 -28.15 2.83 24.62
C ILE A 10 -29.12 2.99 25.80
N ARG A 11 -30.39 2.60 25.62
CA ARG A 11 -31.38 2.45 26.69
C ARG A 11 -31.84 0.99 26.72
N THR A 12 -30.99 0.09 27.18
CA THR A 12 -31.38 -1.33 27.25
C THR A 12 -30.75 -2.04 28.44
N GLY A 13 -31.51 -2.97 29.02
CA GLY A 13 -31.06 -3.97 30.00
C GLY A 13 -30.66 -5.28 29.33
N TYR A 14 -29.94 -5.21 28.20
CA TYR A 14 -29.45 -6.38 27.47
C TYR A 14 -27.97 -6.61 27.80
N ASP A 15 -27.64 -7.81 28.26
CA ASP A 15 -26.28 -8.30 28.33
C ASP A 15 -25.84 -8.80 26.94
N ASN A 16 -24.61 -8.49 26.51
CA ASN A 16 -24.02 -8.76 25.18
C ASN A 16 -24.46 -7.85 24.02
N LEU A 17 -23.97 -6.61 24.00
CA LEU A 17 -24.07 -5.68 22.87
C LEU A 17 -22.69 -5.50 22.21
N SER A 18 -22.66 -5.44 20.88
CA SER A 18 -21.47 -5.02 20.11
C SER A 18 -21.83 -3.84 19.23
N TYR A 19 -21.02 -2.78 19.23
CA TYR A 19 -21.31 -1.55 18.50
C TYR A 19 -20.03 -0.89 18.01
N GLY A 20 -20.17 -0.02 17.02
CA GLY A 20 -19.03 0.64 16.39
C GLY A 20 -19.42 1.39 15.13
N ILE A 21 -18.44 1.61 14.25
CA ILE A 21 -18.63 2.20 12.92
C ILE A 21 -18.24 1.16 11.87
N CYS A 22 -19.11 0.92 10.89
CA CYS A 22 -18.76 0.24 9.66
C CYS A 22 -18.53 1.26 8.54
N TYR A 23 -17.54 1.03 7.68
CA TYR A 23 -17.13 1.98 6.64
C TYR A 23 -16.52 1.28 5.41
N GLY A 24 -16.55 1.98 4.27
CA GLY A 24 -15.99 1.48 3.02
C GLY A 24 -16.30 2.38 1.84
N SER A 25 -15.86 2.00 0.64
CA SER A 25 -16.09 2.76 -0.60
C SER A 25 -17.50 2.59 -1.18
N LYS A 26 -18.28 1.63 -0.68
CA LYS A 26 -19.65 1.34 -1.11
C LYS A 26 -20.65 2.04 -0.21
N ASN A 27 -21.71 2.59 -0.81
CA ASN A 27 -22.81 3.19 -0.06
C ASN A 27 -23.50 2.14 0.83
N ASN A 28 -23.97 2.55 1.99
CA ASN A 28 -24.58 1.71 3.03
C ASN A 28 -23.68 0.55 3.53
N PRO A 29 -22.49 0.86 4.08
CA PRO A 29 -21.61 -0.18 4.60
C PRO A 29 -22.25 -0.97 5.74
N THR A 30 -21.83 -2.22 5.89
CA THR A 30 -22.34 -3.21 6.83
C THR A 30 -21.22 -3.75 7.72
N ILE A 31 -21.57 -4.57 8.71
CA ILE A 31 -20.56 -5.25 9.55
C ILE A 31 -19.68 -6.27 8.79
N LYS A 32 -19.93 -6.49 7.50
CA LYS A 32 -19.06 -7.29 6.61
C LYS A 32 -17.97 -6.46 5.94
N ASP A 33 -18.07 -5.14 6.01
CA ASP A 33 -17.05 -4.20 5.53
C ASP A 33 -16.03 -3.90 6.65
N TYR A 34 -15.25 -2.82 6.53
CA TYR A 34 -14.36 -2.42 7.61
C TYR A 34 -15.16 -2.00 8.84
N VAL A 35 -14.82 -2.54 10.01
CA VAL A 35 -15.45 -2.22 11.29
C VAL A 35 -14.43 -1.70 12.29
N VAL A 36 -14.83 -0.73 13.09
CA VAL A 36 -14.04 -0.24 14.23
C VAL A 36 -14.94 -0.07 15.45
N GLY A 37 -14.50 -0.62 16.58
CA GLY A 37 -15.15 -0.43 17.87
C GLY A 37 -14.73 0.88 18.53
N PRO A 38 -15.50 1.37 19.51
CA PRO A 38 -15.08 2.49 20.34
C PRO A 38 -13.86 2.15 21.19
N ALA A 39 -12.95 3.12 21.33
CA ALA A 39 -11.88 3.02 22.33
C ALA A 39 -12.41 3.30 23.75
N GLU A 40 -13.26 4.33 23.87
CA GLU A 40 -13.97 4.70 25.09
C GLU A 40 -15.37 5.20 24.72
N VAL A 41 -16.30 5.12 25.67
CA VAL A 41 -17.64 5.66 25.57
C VAL A 41 -17.83 6.68 26.69
N ASP A 42 -18.28 7.88 26.35
CA ASP A 42 -18.50 8.93 27.35
C ASP A 42 -19.75 8.68 28.21
N GLN A 43 -19.93 9.47 29.26
CA GLN A 43 -21.08 9.37 30.16
C GLN A 43 -22.43 9.65 29.47
N SER A 44 -22.41 10.18 28.25
CA SER A 44 -23.57 10.45 27.40
C SER A 44 -23.81 9.37 26.33
N ASN A 45 -23.05 8.27 26.35
CA ASN A 45 -23.04 7.20 25.36
C ASN A 45 -22.54 7.61 23.96
N ASN A 46 -21.79 8.69 23.82
CA ASN A 46 -21.09 8.99 22.57
C ASN A 46 -19.72 8.31 22.57
N PHE A 47 -19.20 8.09 21.36
CA PHE A 47 -17.85 7.58 21.20
C PHE A 47 -17.15 8.16 19.99
N HIS A 48 -15.81 8.13 20.06
CA HIS A 48 -14.92 8.46 18.96
C HIS A 48 -14.26 7.17 18.46
N ALA A 49 -14.17 7.02 17.14
CA ALA A 49 -13.42 5.93 16.52
C ALA A 49 -12.37 6.48 15.56
N LYS A 50 -11.15 5.95 15.66
CA LYS A 50 -10.07 6.22 14.71
C LYS A 50 -10.16 5.19 13.59
N LEU A 51 -10.56 5.64 12.40
CA LEU A 51 -10.57 4.78 11.22
C LEU A 51 -9.12 4.45 10.83
N ILE A 52 -8.89 3.20 10.42
CA ILE A 52 -7.60 2.68 9.95
C ILE A 52 -7.77 2.16 8.52
N ARG A 53 -6.73 2.22 7.69
CA ARG A 53 -6.78 1.70 6.29
C ARG A 53 -7.97 2.27 5.48
N VAL A 54 -8.24 3.55 5.66
CA VAL A 54 -9.37 4.24 5.02
C VAL A 54 -9.18 4.27 3.50
N PRO A 55 -10.13 3.78 2.69
CA PRO A 55 -9.98 3.80 1.24
C PRO A 55 -9.92 5.23 0.69
N PHE A 56 -9.25 5.41 -0.44
CA PHE A 56 -9.24 6.68 -1.18
C PHE A 56 -10.58 6.92 -1.90
N GLY A 57 -10.88 8.18 -2.20
CA GLY A 57 -12.12 8.60 -2.81
C GLY A 57 -13.24 8.84 -1.79
N THR A 58 -14.49 8.63 -2.22
CA THR A 58 -15.65 8.78 -1.33
C THR A 58 -15.75 7.59 -0.40
N VAL A 59 -15.67 7.85 0.91
CA VAL A 59 -15.81 6.86 1.98
C VAL A 59 -17.16 7.05 2.64
N TYR A 60 -17.96 5.99 2.66
CA TYR A 60 -19.20 5.92 3.39
C TYR A 60 -18.96 5.28 4.74
N TYR A 61 -19.66 5.74 5.76
CA TYR A 61 -19.61 5.17 7.10
C TYR A 61 -20.97 5.27 7.79
N ARG A 62 -21.25 4.33 8.69
CA ARG A 62 -22.40 4.41 9.59
C ARG A 62 -22.15 3.69 10.89
N ALA A 63 -22.83 4.12 11.94
CA ALA A 63 -22.80 3.43 13.21
C ALA A 63 -23.59 2.10 13.12
N PHE A 64 -23.14 1.08 13.84
CA PHE A 64 -23.87 -0.19 13.97
C PHE A 64 -24.04 -0.57 15.45
N LEU A 65 -25.08 -1.36 15.73
CA LEU A 65 -25.36 -2.01 17.01
C LEU A 65 -25.81 -3.44 16.72
N ILE A 66 -25.21 -4.43 17.36
CA ILE A 66 -25.60 -5.83 17.28
C ILE A 66 -26.25 -6.20 18.61
N ILE A 67 -27.48 -6.71 18.53
CA ILE A 67 -28.22 -7.26 19.66
C ILE A 67 -28.40 -8.75 19.40
N GLY A 68 -27.77 -9.60 20.22
CA GLY A 68 -27.67 -11.03 19.92
C GLY A 68 -26.87 -11.25 18.63
N THR A 69 -27.54 -11.69 17.55
CA THR A 69 -26.95 -11.89 16.22
C THR A 69 -27.47 -10.90 15.16
N THR A 70 -28.41 -10.01 15.54
CA THR A 70 -29.07 -9.11 14.60
C THR A 70 -28.36 -7.75 14.55
N PRO A 71 -27.85 -7.31 13.39
CA PRO A 71 -27.24 -5.99 13.24
C PRO A 71 -28.29 -4.92 12.92
N TYR A 72 -28.22 -3.81 13.65
CA TYR A 72 -28.93 -2.56 13.45
C TYR A 72 -27.94 -1.49 13.03
N TYR A 73 -28.39 -0.53 12.24
CA TYR A 73 -27.51 0.48 11.68
C TYR A 73 -28.14 1.86 11.72
N GLY A 74 -27.29 2.86 11.93
CA GLY A 74 -27.66 4.27 11.85
C GLY A 74 -27.66 4.81 10.43
N GLU A 75 -27.79 6.14 10.34
CA GLU A 75 -27.69 6.90 9.10
C GLU A 75 -26.32 6.70 8.42
N THR A 76 -26.35 6.57 7.09
CA THR A 76 -25.13 6.56 6.27
C THR A 76 -24.64 7.98 6.02
N LYS A 77 -23.41 8.25 6.42
CA LYS A 77 -22.69 9.49 6.14
C LYS A 77 -21.51 9.22 5.22
N SER A 78 -20.92 10.27 4.66
CA SER A 78 -19.72 10.15 3.85
C SER A 78 -18.73 11.29 4.07
N PHE A 79 -17.48 11.02 3.70
CA PHE A 79 -16.43 12.02 3.52
C PHE A 79 -15.57 11.60 2.33
N ARG A 80 -14.70 12.50 1.86
CA ARG A 80 -13.76 12.19 0.78
C ARG A 80 -12.33 12.11 1.34
N ARG A 81 -11.60 11.04 1.03
CA ARG A 81 -10.16 10.90 1.30
C ARG A 81 -9.40 11.06 -0.01
N GLU A 82 -8.70 12.17 -0.15
CA GLU A 82 -7.79 12.35 -1.28
C GLU A 82 -6.49 11.58 -1.07
N MET A 83 -5.91 11.09 -2.16
CA MET A 83 -4.55 10.59 -2.15
C MET A 83 -3.57 11.76 -2.14
N ARG A 84 -2.61 11.74 -1.23
CA ARG A 84 -1.52 12.71 -1.24
C ARG A 84 -0.44 12.28 -2.24
N ILE A 85 0.10 13.26 -2.95
CA ILE A 85 1.22 13.09 -3.87
C ILE A 85 2.49 13.56 -3.15
N GLY A 86 3.54 12.75 -3.21
CA GLY A 86 4.84 13.09 -2.64
C GLY A 86 5.52 14.25 -3.37
N ASN A 87 6.37 14.99 -2.67
CA ASN A 87 7.20 15.98 -3.34
C ASN A 87 8.33 15.28 -4.10
N PRO A 88 8.68 15.74 -5.31
CA PRO A 88 9.86 15.24 -6.02
C PRO A 88 11.12 15.78 -5.35
N VAL A 89 12.01 14.88 -4.92
CA VAL A 89 13.27 15.21 -4.26
C VAL A 89 14.42 14.90 -5.21
N ASP A 90 15.13 15.94 -5.65
CA ASP A 90 16.32 15.78 -6.48
C ASP A 90 17.53 15.43 -5.61
N LEU A 91 17.89 14.15 -5.58
CA LEU A 91 19.07 13.64 -4.88
C LEU A 91 20.36 13.81 -5.71
N GLY A 92 20.33 14.53 -6.83
CA GLY A 92 21.48 14.64 -7.75
C GLY A 92 21.71 13.38 -8.59
N LEU A 93 20.70 12.51 -8.68
CA LEU A 93 20.72 11.23 -9.41
C LEU A 93 20.12 11.38 -10.82
N SER A 94 19.89 10.30 -11.55
CA SER A 94 19.24 10.34 -12.87
C SER A 94 17.79 10.84 -12.81
N VAL A 95 17.07 10.57 -11.73
CA VAL A 95 15.67 10.95 -11.49
C VAL A 95 15.46 11.67 -10.17
N LYS A 96 14.28 12.27 -10.00
CA LYS A 96 13.81 12.78 -8.70
C LYS A 96 13.03 11.68 -8.00
N TRP A 97 13.32 11.46 -6.73
CA TRP A 97 12.65 10.44 -5.91
C TRP A 97 11.49 11.06 -5.12
N ALA A 98 10.37 10.36 -5.03
CA ALA A 98 9.25 10.81 -4.20
C ALA A 98 9.62 10.85 -2.71
N SER A 99 9.12 11.87 -2.00
CA SER A 99 9.28 11.98 -0.55
C SER A 99 8.54 10.88 0.24
N MET A 100 7.60 10.16 -0.36
CA MET A 100 6.81 9.11 0.30
C MET A 100 6.33 8.02 -0.68
N ASN A 101 5.81 6.91 -0.15
CA ASN A 101 5.25 5.81 -0.96
C ASN A 101 3.89 6.20 -1.56
N VAL A 102 3.48 5.52 -2.63
CA VAL A 102 2.09 5.64 -3.15
C VAL A 102 1.10 5.29 -2.03
N GLY A 103 0.12 6.17 -1.82
CA GLY A 103 -0.91 5.99 -0.79
C GLY A 103 -0.48 6.33 0.64
N ALA A 104 0.76 6.79 0.85
CA ALA A 104 1.25 7.26 2.15
C ALA A 104 0.78 8.69 2.44
N ASP A 105 0.51 9.01 3.71
CA ASP A 105 0.17 10.36 4.13
C ASP A 105 1.40 11.22 4.55
N TYR A 106 2.53 10.58 4.85
CA TYR A 106 3.82 11.18 5.26
C TYR A 106 4.98 10.19 4.99
N PRO A 107 6.26 10.61 5.00
CA PRO A 107 7.41 9.79 4.55
C PRO A 107 7.57 8.43 5.22
N ALA A 108 7.27 8.34 6.52
CA ALA A 108 7.38 7.13 7.32
C ALA A 108 6.11 6.25 7.27
N ASP A 109 5.02 6.73 6.67
CA ASP A 109 3.84 5.92 6.43
C ASP A 109 4.13 4.87 5.34
N ARG A 110 3.59 3.68 5.55
CA ARG A 110 3.82 2.51 4.69
C ARG A 110 3.25 2.71 3.29
N GLY A 111 2.13 3.41 3.20
CA GLY A 111 1.34 3.53 1.97
C GLY A 111 0.61 2.25 1.60
N CYS A 112 0.25 2.15 0.32
CA CYS A 112 -0.45 1.01 -0.27
C CYS A 112 0.51 -0.08 -0.72
N TYR A 113 -0.02 -1.31 -0.82
CA TYR A 113 0.72 -2.47 -1.30
C TYR A 113 0.10 -3.01 -2.59
N PHE A 114 0.92 -3.16 -3.62
CA PHE A 114 0.49 -3.58 -4.95
C PHE A 114 1.19 -4.87 -5.34
N ALA A 115 0.46 -5.79 -5.97
CA ALA A 115 1.10 -6.87 -6.71
C ALA A 115 1.68 -6.27 -7.99
N TRP A 116 2.74 -6.86 -8.52
CA TRP A 116 3.47 -6.23 -9.62
C TRP A 116 2.57 -6.06 -10.86
N GLY A 117 2.50 -4.87 -11.45
CA GLY A 117 1.59 -4.60 -12.57
C GLY A 117 0.10 -4.40 -12.20
N GLU A 118 -0.24 -4.44 -10.92
CA GLU A 118 -1.57 -4.09 -10.40
C GLU A 118 -1.58 -2.62 -9.94
N THR A 119 -2.71 -1.96 -10.14
CA THR A 119 -2.85 -0.52 -9.88
C THR A 119 -3.89 -0.20 -8.80
N GLU A 120 -4.44 -1.24 -8.18
CA GLU A 120 -5.36 -1.15 -7.05
C GLU A 120 -4.83 -2.00 -5.89
N GLU A 121 -4.97 -1.50 -4.66
CA GLU A 121 -4.65 -2.28 -3.47
C GLU A 121 -5.73 -3.35 -3.26
N LYS A 122 -5.32 -4.61 -3.30
CA LYS A 122 -6.19 -5.77 -3.06
C LYS A 122 -5.95 -6.32 -1.67
N GLU A 123 -7.00 -6.80 -0.99
CA GLU A 123 -6.88 -7.44 0.34
C GLU A 123 -6.17 -8.80 0.27
N SER A 124 -6.33 -9.54 -0.82
CA SER A 124 -5.62 -10.78 -1.09
C SER A 124 -5.35 -10.98 -2.57
N VAL A 125 -4.14 -11.43 -2.88
CA VAL A 125 -3.70 -11.76 -4.24
C VAL A 125 -3.13 -13.17 -4.27
N THR A 126 -3.61 -13.95 -5.23
CA THR A 126 -3.15 -15.27 -5.62
C THR A 126 -3.04 -15.29 -7.14
N TRP A 127 -2.44 -16.33 -7.72
CA TRP A 127 -2.42 -16.48 -9.18
C TRP A 127 -3.81 -16.51 -9.81
N SER A 128 -4.83 -16.93 -9.05
CA SER A 128 -6.21 -17.01 -9.56
C SER A 128 -6.91 -15.67 -9.72
N ASN A 129 -6.43 -14.59 -9.10
CA ASN A 129 -7.04 -13.27 -9.18
C ASN A 129 -6.04 -12.15 -9.56
N TYR A 130 -4.83 -12.55 -9.95
CA TYR A 130 -3.77 -11.66 -10.40
C TYR A 130 -4.05 -11.21 -11.84
N LYS A 131 -3.99 -9.89 -12.07
CA LYS A 131 -4.38 -9.23 -13.33
C LYS A 131 -3.73 -9.81 -14.58
N HIS A 132 -2.48 -10.27 -14.47
CA HIS A 132 -1.68 -10.73 -15.60
C HIS A 132 -1.50 -12.26 -15.62
N ALA A 133 -2.46 -13.01 -15.08
CA ALA A 133 -2.54 -14.46 -15.17
C ALA A 133 -3.98 -14.94 -15.37
N ASP A 134 -4.14 -16.06 -16.07
CA ASP A 134 -5.41 -16.78 -16.19
C ASP A 134 -5.42 -17.96 -15.20
N GLY A 135 -5.69 -17.66 -13.93
CA GLY A 135 -5.88 -18.70 -12.91
C GLY A 135 -4.60 -19.26 -12.26
N SER A 136 -3.46 -19.22 -12.96
CA SER A 136 -2.27 -20.01 -12.63
C SER A 136 -0.94 -19.32 -12.98
N VAL A 137 0.14 -19.72 -12.29
CA VAL A 137 1.51 -19.25 -12.55
C VAL A 137 2.03 -19.67 -13.92
N VAL A 138 1.50 -20.75 -14.50
CA VAL A 138 1.90 -21.24 -15.83
C VAL A 138 1.02 -20.68 -16.97
N ASP A 139 0.06 -19.83 -16.63
CA ASP A 139 -0.91 -19.25 -17.57
C ASP A 139 -0.85 -17.71 -17.53
N LEU A 140 0.35 -17.13 -17.60
CA LEU A 140 0.55 -15.69 -17.65
C LEU A 140 0.03 -15.10 -18.96
N THR A 141 -0.62 -13.95 -18.86
CA THR A 141 -1.26 -13.27 -19.99
C THR A 141 -0.51 -12.01 -20.44
N LYS A 142 0.45 -11.54 -19.63
CA LYS A 142 1.26 -10.34 -19.93
C LYS A 142 2.62 -10.35 -19.22
N TYR A 143 3.60 -9.68 -19.82
CA TYR A 143 4.98 -9.58 -19.34
C TYR A 143 5.63 -10.94 -19.16
N ASN A 144 5.65 -11.72 -20.24
CA ASN A 144 6.15 -13.08 -20.24
C ASN A 144 7.16 -13.29 -21.36
N THR A 145 8.30 -13.87 -20.99
CA THR A 145 9.46 -14.14 -21.86
C THR A 145 9.70 -15.65 -22.06
N ASN A 146 8.84 -16.51 -21.50
CA ASN A 146 9.02 -17.96 -21.55
C ASN A 146 7.66 -18.66 -21.74
N SER A 147 7.53 -19.41 -22.83
CA SER A 147 6.30 -20.12 -23.20
C SER A 147 5.86 -21.20 -22.20
N THR A 148 6.74 -21.61 -21.29
CA THR A 148 6.39 -22.49 -20.15
C THR A 148 5.37 -21.84 -19.22
N TYR A 149 5.28 -20.51 -19.22
CA TYR A 149 4.41 -19.74 -18.34
C TYR A 149 3.29 -18.99 -19.07
N GLY A 150 2.89 -19.42 -20.26
CA GLY A 150 1.76 -18.84 -21.00
C GLY A 150 2.17 -18.07 -22.24
N THR A 151 1.35 -17.10 -22.68
CA THR A 151 1.58 -16.35 -23.92
C THR A 151 2.80 -15.45 -23.78
N VAL A 152 3.74 -15.54 -24.72
CA VAL A 152 4.96 -14.71 -24.73
C VAL A 152 4.67 -13.39 -25.44
N ASP A 153 4.98 -12.28 -24.77
CA ASP A 153 4.90 -10.91 -25.32
C ASP A 153 6.23 -10.15 -25.26
N ASP A 154 7.26 -10.75 -24.66
CA ASP A 154 8.61 -10.22 -24.46
C ASP A 154 8.69 -8.84 -23.76
N LYS A 155 7.59 -8.39 -23.13
CA LYS A 155 7.57 -7.14 -22.37
C LYS A 155 8.29 -7.34 -21.04
N THR A 156 9.30 -6.52 -20.80
CA THR A 156 10.16 -6.66 -19.60
C THR A 156 10.17 -5.44 -18.68
N VAL A 157 9.37 -4.43 -19.00
CA VAL A 157 9.16 -3.22 -18.21
C VAL A 157 7.66 -2.92 -18.18
N LEU A 158 7.14 -2.46 -17.05
CA LEU A 158 5.73 -2.06 -16.92
C LEU A 158 5.36 -0.98 -17.95
N GLU A 159 4.21 -1.16 -18.58
CA GLU A 159 3.53 -0.11 -19.32
C GLU A 159 2.78 0.80 -18.34
N ALA A 160 2.56 2.06 -18.72
CA ALA A 160 1.90 3.06 -17.88
C ALA A 160 0.53 2.62 -17.31
N ILE A 161 -0.22 1.79 -18.06
CA ILE A 161 -1.53 1.25 -17.63
C ILE A 161 -1.43 0.18 -16.52
N ASP A 162 -0.23 -0.32 -16.25
CA ASP A 162 0.07 -1.29 -15.19
C ASP A 162 1.00 -0.72 -14.12
N ASP A 163 1.34 0.55 -14.21
CA ASP A 163 2.16 1.24 -13.22
C ASP A 163 1.25 1.97 -12.21
N ALA A 164 1.25 1.47 -10.97
CA ALA A 164 0.48 2.05 -9.89
C ALA A 164 0.85 3.52 -9.60
N ALA A 165 2.13 3.89 -9.71
CA ALA A 165 2.54 5.28 -9.49
C ALA A 165 1.97 6.18 -10.60
N TYR A 166 2.06 5.74 -11.86
CA TYR A 166 1.55 6.50 -13.00
C TYR A 166 0.03 6.70 -12.92
N LEU A 167 -0.74 5.63 -12.70
CA LEU A 167 -2.21 5.74 -12.66
C LEU A 167 -2.72 6.50 -11.44
N LEU A 168 -2.06 6.39 -10.28
CA LEU A 168 -2.55 6.97 -9.03
C LEU A 168 -2.02 8.39 -8.76
N TRP A 169 -0.81 8.72 -9.20
CA TRP A 169 -0.19 10.05 -8.99
C TRP A 169 -0.14 10.91 -10.25
N GLY A 170 -0.40 10.33 -11.42
CA GLY A 170 -0.42 11.03 -12.71
C GLY A 170 0.83 10.79 -13.54
N SER A 171 0.80 11.31 -14.78
CA SER A 171 1.76 10.96 -15.83
C SER A 171 3.21 11.34 -15.60
N ASP A 172 3.46 12.23 -14.63
CA ASP A 172 4.81 12.68 -14.27
C ASP A 172 5.51 11.68 -13.34
N TRP A 173 4.78 10.69 -12.81
CA TRP A 173 5.26 9.71 -11.85
C TRP A 173 5.25 8.30 -12.44
N ARG A 174 6.24 7.51 -12.06
CA ARG A 174 6.34 6.10 -12.41
C ARG A 174 7.03 5.31 -11.32
N MET A 175 6.87 4.00 -11.36
CA MET A 175 7.67 3.07 -10.60
C MET A 175 9.13 3.16 -11.07
N PRO A 176 10.11 3.18 -10.14
CA PRO A 176 11.52 3.22 -10.50
C PRO A 176 11.94 1.96 -11.26
N THR A 177 12.92 2.09 -12.13
CA THR A 177 13.63 0.96 -12.71
C THR A 177 14.60 0.35 -11.68
N VAL A 178 15.04 -0.88 -11.92
CA VAL A 178 16.07 -1.53 -11.10
C VAL A 178 17.41 -0.79 -11.18
N ASP A 179 17.72 -0.18 -12.33
CA ASP A 179 18.95 0.60 -12.50
C ASP A 179 18.92 1.89 -11.67
N GLU A 180 17.76 2.52 -11.51
CA GLU A 180 17.57 3.67 -10.61
C GLU A 180 17.73 3.26 -9.14
N PHE A 181 17.28 2.06 -8.75
CA PHE A 181 17.56 1.54 -7.40
C PHE A 181 19.05 1.25 -7.18
N ARG A 182 19.74 0.69 -8.17
CA ARG A 182 21.21 0.50 -8.12
C ARG A 182 21.92 1.83 -7.98
N GLU A 183 21.53 2.84 -8.75
CA GLU A 183 22.08 4.20 -8.63
C GLU A 183 21.83 4.78 -7.24
N LEU A 184 20.61 4.68 -6.71
CA LEU A 184 20.26 5.15 -5.36
C LEU A 184 21.12 4.47 -4.29
N TYR A 185 21.33 3.15 -4.40
CA TYR A 185 22.19 2.39 -3.51
C TYR A 185 23.65 2.87 -3.57
N GLU A 186 24.22 3.01 -4.76
CA GLU A 186 25.63 3.36 -4.94
C GLU A 186 25.93 4.81 -4.56
N LYS A 187 25.05 5.74 -4.95
CA LYS A 187 25.27 7.19 -4.89
C LYS A 187 24.72 7.86 -3.63
N CYS A 188 24.04 7.12 -2.75
CA CYS A 188 23.58 7.63 -1.46
C CYS A 188 24.23 6.92 -0.27
N GLU A 189 24.24 7.59 0.87
CA GLU A 189 24.52 7.02 2.17
C GLU A 189 23.21 6.56 2.81
N TRP A 190 23.22 5.35 3.37
CA TRP A 190 22.05 4.70 3.95
C TRP A 190 22.29 4.47 5.44
N VAL A 191 21.54 5.18 6.29
CA VAL A 191 21.63 5.05 7.76
C VAL A 191 20.33 4.50 8.31
N TRP A 192 20.39 3.31 8.91
CA TRP A 192 19.21 2.69 9.53
C TRP A 192 18.79 3.51 10.76
N THR A 193 17.52 3.88 10.83
CA THR A 193 16.98 4.75 11.87
C THR A 193 15.49 4.50 12.08
N THR A 194 14.88 5.24 13.00
CA THR A 194 13.44 5.26 13.26
C THR A 194 12.93 6.68 13.04
N GLN A 195 11.94 6.84 12.16
CA GLN A 195 11.21 8.09 11.93
C GLN A 195 9.73 7.86 12.22
N ASP A 196 9.11 8.71 13.04
CA ASP A 196 7.68 8.64 13.39
C ASP A 196 7.24 7.25 13.91
N GLY A 197 8.13 6.54 14.62
CA GLY A 197 7.90 5.19 15.15
C GLY A 197 8.00 4.06 14.12
N MET A 198 8.36 4.36 12.87
CA MET A 198 8.65 3.39 11.82
C MET A 198 10.15 3.28 11.60
N ASN A 199 10.68 2.06 11.65
CA ASN A 199 12.08 1.82 11.26
C ASN A 199 12.24 1.90 9.75
N GLY A 200 13.45 2.23 9.30
CA GLY A 200 13.79 2.30 7.88
C GLY A 200 15.15 2.94 7.67
N PHE A 201 15.42 3.38 6.45
CA PHE A 201 16.66 4.07 6.14
C PHE A 201 16.42 5.56 5.89
N GLN A 202 17.24 6.40 6.51
CA GLN A 202 17.53 7.73 6.00
C GLN A 202 18.51 7.56 4.84
N VAL A 203 18.11 8.01 3.65
CA VAL A 203 18.90 7.93 2.41
C VAL A 203 19.36 9.34 2.06
N LYS A 204 20.63 9.63 2.31
CA LYS A 204 21.23 10.94 2.04
C LYS A 204 22.06 10.89 0.77
N SER A 205 21.86 11.83 -0.14
CA SER A 205 22.70 11.93 -1.33
C SER A 205 24.18 12.17 -0.96
N LYS A 206 25.10 11.54 -1.71
CA LYS A 206 26.54 11.88 -1.67
C LYS A 206 26.88 13.04 -2.61
N VAL A 207 25.95 13.44 -3.48
CA VAL A 207 26.14 14.48 -4.51
C VAL A 207 25.64 15.84 -4.03
N ASN A 208 24.57 15.85 -3.23
CA ASN A 208 24.02 17.05 -2.59
C ASN A 208 23.54 16.74 -1.17
N ASP A 209 23.04 17.75 -0.44
CA ASP A 209 22.58 17.56 0.95
C ASP A 209 21.12 17.08 1.07
N ASN A 210 20.45 16.78 -0.04
CA ASN A 210 19.06 16.30 0.00
C ASN A 210 19.00 14.86 0.49
N SER A 211 17.86 14.50 1.09
CA SER A 211 17.62 13.15 1.59
C SER A 211 16.14 12.76 1.54
N ILE A 212 15.89 11.46 1.59
CA ILE A 212 14.56 10.86 1.71
C ILE A 212 14.58 9.81 2.83
N PHE A 213 13.40 9.48 3.38
CA PHE A 213 13.23 8.34 4.27
C PHE A 213 12.50 7.20 3.56
N MET A 214 13.06 6.00 3.61
CA MET A 214 12.48 4.77 3.08
C MET A 214 12.09 3.83 4.24
N PRO A 215 10.79 3.73 4.57
CA PRO A 215 10.34 2.90 5.68
C PRO A 215 10.56 1.41 5.41
N ALA A 216 10.91 0.66 6.44
CA ALA A 216 10.85 -0.80 6.45
C ALA A 216 9.39 -1.26 6.51
N ALA A 217 8.65 -1.02 5.43
CA ALA A 217 7.20 -1.17 5.38
C ALA A 217 6.74 -2.64 5.29
N GLY A 218 7.64 -3.61 5.27
CA GLY A 218 7.28 -5.02 5.16
C GLY A 218 6.58 -5.33 3.84
N TYR A 219 5.77 -6.39 3.85
CA TYR A 219 5.02 -6.82 2.67
C TYR A 219 3.70 -7.47 3.02
N ARG A 220 2.88 -7.73 2.00
CA ARG A 220 1.61 -8.43 2.15
C ARG A 220 1.58 -9.65 1.23
N TYR A 221 1.21 -10.81 1.77
CA TYR A 221 1.05 -12.05 1.01
C TYR A 221 -0.27 -12.70 1.41
N GLN A 222 -1.10 -13.07 0.43
CA GLN A 222 -2.50 -13.49 0.66
C GLN A 222 -3.29 -12.51 1.54
N ALA A 223 -3.86 -12.89 2.68
CA ALA A 223 -4.57 -11.93 3.55
C ALA A 223 -3.67 -11.35 4.68
N GLU A 224 -2.38 -11.67 4.67
CA GLU A 224 -1.49 -11.47 5.82
C GLU A 224 -0.43 -10.38 5.59
N ALA A 225 0.07 -9.83 6.71
CA ALA A 225 1.11 -8.81 6.77
C ALA A 225 2.36 -9.33 7.46
N TYR A 226 3.53 -9.03 6.90
CA TYR A 226 4.80 -9.58 7.35
C TYR A 226 5.89 -8.49 7.41
N SER A 227 6.76 -8.61 8.41
CA SER A 227 8.03 -7.86 8.52
C SER A 227 7.90 -6.33 8.56
N ASP A 228 6.76 -5.83 9.03
CA ASP A 228 6.57 -4.40 9.30
C ASP A 228 7.59 -3.90 10.34
N GLY A 229 8.34 -2.86 9.98
CA GLY A 229 9.40 -2.29 10.81
C GLY A 229 10.72 -3.07 10.81
N THR A 230 10.84 -4.15 10.03
CA THR A 230 12.07 -4.94 9.95
C THR A 230 12.62 -5.07 8.53
N LEU A 231 11.75 -5.01 7.52
CA LEU A 231 12.14 -5.18 6.11
C LEU A 231 11.58 -4.07 5.22
N GLY A 232 12.40 -3.50 4.34
CA GLY A 232 11.94 -2.71 3.20
C GLY A 232 12.03 -3.52 1.92
N VAL A 233 10.92 -3.62 1.19
CA VAL A 233 10.89 -4.26 -0.13
C VAL A 233 10.08 -3.37 -1.05
N TYR A 234 10.62 -3.00 -2.21
CA TYR A 234 10.00 -2.06 -3.12
C TYR A 234 10.05 -2.58 -4.55
N TRP A 235 8.92 -2.51 -5.24
CA TRP A 235 8.89 -2.90 -6.64
C TRP A 235 9.73 -1.96 -7.51
N SER A 236 10.50 -2.58 -8.42
CA SER A 236 10.94 -1.90 -9.64
C SER A 236 9.97 -2.21 -10.79
N SER A 237 9.98 -1.37 -11.82
CA SER A 237 9.19 -1.58 -13.04
C SER A 237 9.72 -2.72 -13.92
N ASN A 238 10.82 -3.37 -13.54
CA ASN A 238 11.50 -4.37 -14.35
C ASN A 238 11.08 -5.81 -14.03
N LEU A 239 11.01 -6.62 -15.08
CA LEU A 239 10.85 -8.05 -15.00
C LEU A 239 12.11 -8.75 -14.52
N TYR A 240 11.94 -9.86 -13.80
CA TYR A 240 12.99 -10.86 -13.72
C TYR A 240 12.90 -11.82 -14.91
N LYS A 241 13.78 -11.66 -15.89
CA LYS A 241 13.68 -12.35 -17.20
C LYS A 241 13.82 -13.87 -17.12
N THR A 242 14.60 -14.37 -16.17
CA THR A 242 14.85 -15.82 -15.97
C THR A 242 13.56 -16.53 -15.56
N TYR A 243 12.79 -15.92 -14.67
CA TYR A 243 11.52 -16.45 -14.18
C TYR A 243 10.43 -15.39 -14.35
N PRO A 244 9.68 -15.41 -15.46
CA PRO A 244 8.65 -14.41 -15.72
C PRO A 244 7.40 -14.60 -14.85
N TYR A 245 7.45 -15.33 -13.74
CA TYR A 245 6.46 -15.17 -12.68
C TYR A 245 6.94 -14.25 -11.56
N ALA A 246 8.16 -13.70 -11.69
CA ALA A 246 8.82 -12.79 -10.75
C ALA A 246 9.14 -11.44 -11.40
N SER A 247 9.44 -10.46 -10.54
CA SER A 247 9.91 -9.12 -10.87
C SER A 247 11.06 -8.73 -9.94
N LEU A 248 11.84 -7.73 -10.35
CA LEU A 248 12.95 -7.19 -9.58
C LEU A 248 12.48 -6.20 -8.52
N VAL A 249 13.10 -6.26 -7.34
CA VAL A 249 12.82 -5.40 -6.18
C VAL A 249 14.11 -4.83 -5.60
N CYS A 250 13.98 -3.66 -4.98
CA CYS A 250 14.94 -3.24 -3.96
C CYS A 250 14.52 -3.85 -2.62
N TYR A 251 15.45 -4.55 -1.97
CA TYR A 251 15.28 -5.19 -0.68
C TYR A 251 16.30 -4.63 0.31
N PHE A 252 15.87 -4.35 1.53
CA PHE A 252 16.79 -4.01 2.61
C PHE A 252 16.26 -4.38 3.99
N SER A 253 17.18 -4.58 4.92
CA SER A 253 16.97 -4.67 6.36
C SER A 253 18.11 -3.92 7.08
N SER A 254 18.11 -3.91 8.42
CA SER A 254 19.24 -3.38 9.18
C SER A 254 20.57 -4.14 8.95
N MET A 255 20.53 -5.34 8.37
CA MET A 255 21.70 -6.21 8.21
C MET A 255 22.09 -6.48 6.75
N ALA A 256 21.22 -6.15 5.79
CA ALA A 256 21.43 -6.51 4.39
C ALA A 256 20.77 -5.50 3.45
N PHE A 257 21.35 -5.33 2.26
CA PHE A 257 20.81 -4.49 1.19
C PHE A 257 21.06 -5.16 -0.16
N TYR A 258 20.03 -5.30 -0.98
CA TYR A 258 20.08 -5.81 -2.34
C TYR A 258 19.23 -4.91 -3.25
N PRO A 259 19.82 -4.15 -4.20
CA PRO A 259 19.06 -3.23 -5.05
C PRO A 259 18.24 -3.94 -6.15
N ASP A 260 18.49 -5.23 -6.38
CA ASP A 260 18.04 -5.96 -7.56
C ASP A 260 17.73 -7.45 -7.29
N GLU A 261 17.11 -7.75 -6.14
CA GLU A 261 16.62 -9.10 -5.83
C GLU A 261 15.36 -9.42 -6.64
N TRP A 262 14.99 -10.69 -6.79
CA TRP A 262 13.76 -11.09 -7.48
C TRP A 262 12.73 -11.71 -6.53
N ILE A 263 11.45 -11.33 -6.70
CA ILE A 263 10.34 -11.93 -5.95
C ILE A 263 9.13 -12.14 -6.86
N THR A 264 8.35 -13.18 -6.56
CA THR A 264 7.10 -13.53 -7.23
C THR A 264 6.10 -12.36 -7.27
N ARG A 265 5.50 -12.12 -8.44
CA ARG A 265 4.65 -10.94 -8.73
C ARG A 265 3.37 -10.83 -7.90
N ILE A 266 2.91 -11.93 -7.29
CA ILE A 266 1.69 -11.96 -6.45
C ILE A 266 1.93 -11.50 -5.00
N TYR A 267 3.19 -11.29 -4.60
CA TYR A 267 3.46 -10.56 -3.37
C TYR A 267 3.04 -9.11 -3.56
N ARG A 268 2.61 -8.44 -2.50
CA ARG A 268 2.31 -7.02 -2.58
C ARG A 268 3.33 -6.22 -1.80
N PHE A 269 3.98 -5.29 -2.49
CA PHE A 269 5.00 -4.40 -1.93
C PHE A 269 4.58 -2.94 -2.14
N PRO A 270 5.10 -2.02 -1.31
CA PRO A 270 5.01 -0.60 -1.59
C PRO A 270 5.73 -0.20 -2.87
N VAL A 271 5.32 0.95 -3.40
CA VAL A 271 5.97 1.62 -4.53
C VAL A 271 6.48 2.96 -4.02
N ARG A 272 7.77 3.24 -4.27
CA ARG A 272 8.41 4.54 -4.04
C ARG A 272 8.58 5.23 -5.39
N PRO A 273 7.68 6.14 -5.80
CA PRO A 273 7.70 6.70 -7.15
C PRO A 273 8.94 7.52 -7.45
N VAL A 274 9.24 7.64 -8.74
CA VAL A 274 10.21 8.59 -9.29
C VAL A 274 9.54 9.43 -10.38
N SER A 275 10.10 10.61 -10.62
CA SER A 275 9.74 11.48 -11.73
C SER A 275 10.99 11.85 -12.52
N ASP A 276 10.82 12.10 -13.81
CA ASP A 276 11.90 12.61 -14.64
C ASP A 276 12.25 14.07 -14.24
N LYS A 277 13.39 14.57 -14.75
CA LYS A 277 13.93 15.88 -14.39
C LYS A 277 13.27 17.04 -15.12
#